data_AF-A0A661D4L3-F1
#
_entry.id   AF-A0A661D4L3-F1
#
_cell.length_a   1.000
_cell.length_b   1.000
_cell.length_c   1.000
_cell.angle_alpha   90.00
_cell.angle_beta   90.00
_cell.angle_gamma   90.00
#
_symmetry.space_group_name_H-M   'P 1'
#
loop_
_entity.id
_entity.type
_entity.pdbx_description
1 polymer ?
#
loop_
_entity_poly.entity_id
_entity_poly.type
_entity_poly.pdbx_seq_one_letter_code
_entity_poly.pdbx_strand_id
1 'polypeptide(L)'
;MPSHNSSDALKAQSQEVKSLKMPFQKKKKTNIYLTLVSWSISILLLVGMFHVVPFKEVWRALHQVNPLFILLAVSFAFLNLWLRGYRWALLFFPHYHILPRSAFSLTTIGLAINGTLPGRIGELARIGLAVKKFRTSVTFTTTTVVIERLFDGIILLSLLGLSLFLLPPIEVDRSVQLLGYTVNSEIIMNFMRGLAFICLSLVIVVIGLAIPYTRKTIHQLLSKIPFIG
;
A
#
# COMPACT_ATOMS: atom_id res chain seq x y z
N MET A 1 -31.54 7.17 -53.42
CA MET A 1 -30.79 6.63 -52.27
C MET A 1 -29.54 7.48 -52.10
N PRO A 2 -29.44 8.35 -51.09
CA PRO A 2 -28.29 9.23 -50.96
C PRO A 2 -27.10 8.44 -50.39
N SER A 3 -26.03 8.35 -51.17
CA SER A 3 -24.71 7.86 -50.79
C SER A 3 -24.04 8.84 -49.82
N HIS A 4 -24.54 8.90 -48.59
CA HIS A 4 -24.08 9.82 -47.56
C HIS A 4 -22.74 9.33 -46.96
N ASN A 5 -21.66 9.70 -47.65
CA ASN A 5 -20.49 10.32 -47.07
C ASN A 5 -19.78 9.60 -45.88
N SER A 6 -19.13 8.47 -46.18
CA SER A 6 -18.19 7.79 -45.29
C SER A 6 -16.93 8.61 -44.97
N SER A 7 -16.57 9.55 -45.84
CA SER A 7 -15.38 10.39 -45.70
C SER A 7 -15.54 11.46 -44.61
N ASP A 8 -16.76 11.98 -44.42
CA ASP A 8 -17.06 12.96 -43.37
C ASP A 8 -17.21 12.31 -41.99
N ALA A 9 -17.70 11.06 -41.92
CA ALA A 9 -17.70 10.28 -40.69
C ALA A 9 -16.26 9.98 -40.21
N LEU A 10 -15.35 9.65 -41.14
CA LEU A 10 -13.93 9.46 -40.84
C LEU A 10 -13.23 10.75 -40.38
N LYS A 11 -13.60 11.91 -40.96
CA LYS A 11 -13.08 13.21 -40.52
C LYS A 11 -13.60 13.60 -39.14
N ALA A 12 -14.89 13.38 -38.87
CA ALA A 12 -15.50 13.62 -37.57
C ALA A 12 -14.85 12.75 -36.47
N GLN A 13 -14.63 11.47 -36.76
CA GLN A 13 -13.97 10.54 -35.83
C GLN A 13 -12.49 10.88 -35.64
N SER A 14 -11.78 11.32 -36.70
CA SER A 14 -10.40 11.79 -36.58
C SER A 14 -10.30 13.12 -35.80
N GLN A 15 -11.31 13.98 -35.85
CA GLN A 15 -11.39 15.20 -35.03
C GLN A 15 -11.69 14.88 -33.56
N GLU A 16 -12.57 13.91 -33.29
CA GLU A 16 -12.91 13.45 -31.94
C GLU A 16 -11.73 12.73 -31.26
N VAL A 17 -10.95 11.94 -32.01
CA VAL A 17 -9.71 11.33 -31.50
C VAL A 17 -8.61 12.39 -31.27
N LYS A 18 -8.61 13.49 -32.06
CA LYS A 18 -7.70 14.64 -31.84
C LYS A 18 -8.11 15.50 -30.64
N SER A 19 -9.41 15.64 -30.35
CA SER A 19 -9.92 16.35 -29.17
C SER A 19 -9.75 15.54 -27.88
N LEU A 20 -9.66 14.21 -27.99
CA LEU A 20 -9.22 13.28 -26.93
C LEU A 20 -7.71 13.31 -26.64
N LYS A 21 -6.98 14.35 -27.09
CA LYS A 21 -5.64 14.65 -26.56
C LYS A 21 -5.78 15.05 -25.09
N MET A 22 -5.69 14.05 -24.22
CA MET A 22 -5.56 14.21 -22.77
C MET A 22 -4.50 15.28 -22.49
N PRO A 23 -4.76 16.24 -21.58
CA PRO A 23 -3.77 17.23 -21.19
C PRO A 23 -2.60 16.49 -20.54
N PHE A 24 -1.49 16.35 -21.27
CA PHE A 24 -0.24 15.85 -20.73
C PHE A 24 0.14 16.75 -19.55
N GLN A 25 0.19 16.12 -18.39
CA GLN A 25 0.36 16.74 -17.09
C GLN A 25 1.54 17.72 -17.08
N LYS A 26 1.32 18.92 -16.52
CA LYS A 26 2.37 19.88 -16.18
C LYS A 26 3.51 19.15 -15.46
N LYS A 27 4.75 19.27 -15.95
CA LYS A 27 5.95 18.82 -15.23
C LYS A 27 5.94 19.45 -13.84
N LYS A 28 5.64 18.66 -12.82
CA LYS A 28 5.78 19.07 -11.42
C LYS A 28 7.27 19.33 -11.21
N LYS A 29 7.67 20.56 -10.83
CA LYS A 29 9.04 20.83 -10.40
C LYS A 29 9.30 19.97 -9.16
N THR A 30 9.97 18.84 -9.34
CA THR A 30 10.42 18.02 -8.22
C THR A 30 11.34 18.89 -7.38
N ASN A 31 10.99 19.06 -6.11
CA ASN A 31 11.74 19.91 -5.19
C ASN A 31 13.08 19.22 -4.89
N ILE A 32 14.12 19.54 -5.67
CA ILE A 32 15.43 18.87 -5.67
C ILE A 32 16.04 18.79 -4.26
N TYR A 33 15.76 19.80 -3.43
CA TYR A 33 16.16 19.84 -2.02
C TYR A 33 15.60 18.67 -1.20
N LEU A 34 14.35 18.25 -1.42
CA LEU A 34 13.76 17.10 -0.72
C LEU A 34 14.43 15.78 -1.13
N THR A 35 14.82 15.65 -2.40
CA THR A 35 15.54 14.46 -2.88
C THR A 35 16.96 14.42 -2.33
N LEU A 36 17.66 15.56 -2.31
CA LEU A 36 18.99 15.67 -1.72
C LEU A 36 18.98 15.37 -0.22
N VAL A 37 18.02 15.91 0.53
CA VAL A 37 17.86 15.60 1.96
C VAL A 37 17.63 14.10 2.17
N SER A 38 16.77 13.46 1.36
CA SER A 38 16.49 12.02 1.46
C SER A 38 17.72 11.17 1.18
N TRP A 39 18.54 11.56 0.19
CA TRP A 39 19.81 10.90 -0.12
C TRP A 39 20.84 11.09 0.98
N SER A 40 21.00 12.31 1.50
CA SER A 40 21.91 12.60 2.61
C SER A 40 21.56 11.79 3.86
N ILE A 41 20.27 11.73 4.21
CA ILE A 41 19.80 10.91 5.34
C ILE A 41 20.10 9.43 5.07
N SER A 42 19.79 8.93 3.87
CA SER A 42 20.02 7.53 3.51
C SER A 42 21.51 7.15 3.56
N ILE A 43 22.40 8.02 3.07
CA ILE A 43 23.86 7.83 3.13
C ILE A 43 24.34 7.88 4.58
N LEU A 44 23.87 8.84 5.38
CA LEU A 44 24.24 8.96 6.78
C LEU A 44 23.86 7.70 7.58
N LEU A 45 22.63 7.19 7.39
CA LEU A 45 22.20 5.94 8.02
C LEU A 45 23.04 4.74 7.54
N LEU A 46 23.33 4.66 6.24
CA LEU A 46 24.12 3.56 5.68
C LEU A 46 25.55 3.55 6.24
N VAL A 47 26.22 4.70 6.30
CA VAL A 47 27.55 4.85 6.90
C VAL A 47 27.50 4.55 8.40
N GLY A 48 26.47 5.02 9.10
CA GLY A 48 26.22 4.70 10.51
C GLY A 48 26.06 3.19 10.75
N MET A 49 25.37 2.46 9.86
CA MET A 49 25.24 1.02 9.97
C MET A 49 26.58 0.28 9.82
N PHE A 50 27.46 0.72 8.91
CA PHE A 50 28.79 0.12 8.77
C PHE A 50 29.71 0.38 9.96
N HIS A 51 29.47 1.43 10.73
CA HIS A 51 30.15 1.63 12.02
C HIS A 51 29.69 0.65 13.09
N VAL A 52 28.41 0.24 13.06
CA VAL A 52 27.85 -0.73 14.01
C VAL A 52 28.19 -2.17 13.61
N VAL A 53 28.15 -2.48 12.30
CA VAL A 53 28.37 -3.83 11.78
C VAL A 53 29.45 -3.80 10.68
N PRO A 54 30.65 -4.37 10.93
CA PRO A 54 31.71 -4.42 9.95
C PRO A 54 31.28 -5.18 8.69
N PHE A 55 31.56 -4.64 7.50
CA PHE A 55 31.22 -5.29 6.23
C PHE A 55 31.71 -6.74 6.11
N LYS A 56 32.88 -7.04 6.69
CA LYS A 56 33.46 -8.40 6.73
C LYS A 56 32.55 -9.40 7.44
N GLU A 57 31.82 -8.98 8.46
CA GLU A 57 30.89 -9.83 9.20
C GLU A 57 29.63 -10.12 8.37
N VAL A 58 29.10 -9.10 7.68
CA VAL A 58 28.00 -9.26 6.72
C VAL A 58 28.37 -10.26 5.62
N TRP A 59 29.56 -10.11 5.05
CA TRP A 59 30.05 -11.02 4.01
C TRP A 59 30.20 -12.46 4.51
N ARG A 60 30.75 -12.64 5.71
CA ARG A 60 30.87 -13.96 6.35
C ARG A 60 29.50 -14.59 6.60
N ALA A 61 28.54 -13.80 7.11
CA ALA A 61 27.19 -14.27 7.38
C ALA A 61 26.49 -14.74 6.09
N LEU A 62 26.63 -13.99 4.99
CA LEU A 62 26.06 -14.37 3.68
C LEU A 62 26.61 -15.72 3.18
N HIS A 63 27.89 -16.00 3.38
CA HIS A 63 28.49 -17.28 3.01
C HIS A 63 28.04 -18.47 3.87
N GLN A 64 27.54 -18.21 5.08
CA GLN A 64 27.04 -19.25 5.98
C GLN A 64 25.55 -19.56 5.77
N VAL A 65 24.84 -18.75 4.97
CA VAL A 65 23.41 -18.97 4.70
C VAL A 65 23.23 -20.27 3.91
N ASN A 66 22.39 -21.16 4.42
CA ASN A 66 22.00 -22.35 3.69
C ASN A 66 21.18 -21.96 2.44
N PRO A 67 21.58 -22.39 1.23
CA PRO A 67 20.91 -22.02 -0.03
C PRO A 67 19.45 -22.47 -0.09
N LEU A 68 19.06 -23.49 0.68
CA LEU A 68 17.67 -23.92 0.79
C LEU A 68 16.76 -22.81 1.34
N PHE A 69 17.21 -22.05 2.34
CA PHE A 69 16.41 -20.94 2.88
C PHE A 69 16.27 -19.80 1.87
N ILE A 70 17.29 -19.55 1.05
CA ILE A 70 17.22 -18.57 -0.04
C ILE A 70 16.17 -19.02 -1.06
N LEU A 71 16.22 -20.29 -1.48
CA LEU A 71 15.26 -20.85 -2.42
C LEU A 71 13.82 -20.79 -1.89
N LEU A 72 13.61 -21.13 -0.61
CA LEU A 72 12.31 -21.00 0.05
C LEU A 72 11.83 -19.55 0.07
N ALA A 73 12.69 -18.60 0.47
CA ALA A 73 12.34 -17.19 0.52
C ALA A 73 11.94 -16.64 -0.85
N VAL A 74 12.70 -16.98 -1.90
CA VAL A 74 12.38 -16.60 -3.29
C VAL A 74 11.06 -17.22 -3.72
N SER A 75 10.85 -18.51 -3.43
CA SER A 75 9.61 -19.22 -3.77
C SER A 75 8.39 -18.58 -3.10
N PHE A 76 8.48 -18.25 -1.81
CA PHE A 76 7.41 -17.55 -1.09
C PHE A 76 7.20 -16.12 -1.62
N ALA A 77 8.25 -15.42 -2.02
CA ALA A 77 8.11 -14.09 -2.62
C ALA A 77 7.34 -14.14 -3.95
N PHE A 78 7.63 -15.11 -4.82
CA PHE A 78 6.87 -15.33 -6.05
C PHE A 78 5.44 -15.76 -5.79
N LEU A 79 5.22 -16.68 -4.85
CA LEU A 79 3.88 -17.13 -4.46
C LEU A 79 3.05 -15.95 -3.92
N ASN A 80 3.62 -15.12 -3.07
CA ASN A 80 2.97 -13.91 -2.55
C ASN A 80 2.58 -12.95 -3.68
N LEU A 81 3.48 -12.72 -4.64
CA LEU A 81 3.20 -11.88 -5.79
C LEU A 81 2.06 -12.44 -6.65
N TRP A 82 2.03 -13.76 -6.85
CA TRP A 82 0.97 -14.46 -7.58
C TRP A 82 -0.38 -14.36 -6.87
N LEU A 83 -0.42 -14.66 -5.57
CA LEU A 83 -1.62 -14.52 -4.73
C LEU A 83 -2.15 -13.08 -4.73
N ARG A 84 -1.26 -12.07 -4.69
CA ARG A 84 -1.66 -10.67 -4.80
C ARG A 84 -2.32 -10.37 -6.14
N GLY A 85 -1.76 -10.87 -7.24
CA GLY A 85 -2.35 -10.76 -8.57
C GLY A 85 -3.72 -11.43 -8.67
N TYR A 86 -3.84 -12.64 -8.13
CA TYR A 86 -5.10 -13.40 -8.06
C TYR A 86 -6.16 -12.66 -7.24
N ARG A 87 -5.84 -12.25 -6.02
CA ARG A 87 -6.75 -11.50 -5.13
C ARG A 87 -7.22 -10.21 -5.78
N TRP A 88 -6.34 -9.50 -6.48
CA TRP A 88 -6.74 -8.28 -7.17
C TRP A 88 -7.69 -8.57 -8.33
N ALA A 89 -7.53 -9.67 -9.08
CA ALA A 89 -8.48 -10.08 -10.11
C ALA A 89 -9.89 -10.32 -9.54
N LEU A 90 -9.99 -10.89 -8.33
CA LEU A 90 -11.27 -11.12 -7.65
C LEU A 90 -12.02 -9.82 -7.33
N LEU A 91 -11.31 -8.71 -7.05
CA LEU A 91 -11.94 -7.42 -6.75
C LEU A 91 -12.67 -6.80 -7.95
N PHE A 92 -12.45 -7.32 -9.16
CA PHE A 92 -13.18 -6.88 -10.36
C PHE A 92 -14.51 -7.61 -10.55
N PHE A 93 -14.72 -8.75 -9.88
CA PHE A 93 -15.95 -9.51 -9.95
C PHE A 93 -17.09 -8.80 -9.17
N PRO A 94 -18.36 -8.85 -9.63
CA PRO A 94 -18.86 -9.46 -10.86
C PRO A 94 -18.80 -8.56 -12.10
N HIS A 95 -18.36 -7.30 -11.95
CA HIS A 95 -18.46 -6.28 -12.99
C HIS A 95 -17.54 -6.54 -14.19
N TYR A 96 -16.34 -7.07 -13.94
CA TYR A 96 -15.38 -7.40 -14.99
C TYR A 96 -14.69 -8.74 -14.69
N HIS A 97 -14.61 -9.59 -15.71
CA HIS A 97 -13.92 -10.88 -15.61
C HIS A 97 -12.48 -10.72 -16.08
N ILE A 98 -11.54 -10.79 -15.14
CA ILE A 98 -10.11 -10.62 -15.41
C ILE A 98 -9.38 -11.93 -15.15
N LEU A 99 -8.56 -12.37 -16.11
CA LEU A 99 -7.67 -13.51 -15.88
C LEU A 99 -6.62 -13.17 -14.80
N PRO A 100 -6.47 -13.99 -13.75
CA PRO A 100 -5.47 -13.79 -12.69
C PRO A 100 -4.05 -13.56 -13.22
N ARG A 101 -3.66 -14.25 -14.30
CA ARG A 101 -2.35 -14.07 -14.94
C ARG A 101 -2.13 -12.65 -15.47
N SER A 102 -3.17 -12.03 -16.02
CA SER A 102 -3.08 -10.64 -16.49
C SER A 102 -3.00 -9.66 -15.32
N ALA A 103 -3.78 -9.88 -14.26
CA ALA A 103 -3.73 -9.09 -13.04
C ALA A 103 -2.36 -9.20 -12.34
N PHE A 104 -1.78 -10.40 -12.29
CA PHE A 104 -0.42 -10.64 -11.80
C PHE A 104 0.64 -9.86 -12.57
N SER A 105 0.60 -9.90 -13.91
CA SER A 105 1.55 -9.16 -14.76
C SER A 105 1.48 -7.65 -14.49
N LEU A 106 0.28 -7.07 -14.41
CA LEU A 106 0.10 -5.65 -14.12
C LEU A 106 0.54 -5.29 -12.69
N THR A 107 0.31 -6.17 -11.72
CA THR A 107 0.75 -6.00 -10.33
C THR A 107 2.27 -6.01 -10.23
N THR A 108 2.92 -6.94 -10.92
CA THR A 108 4.39 -7.06 -10.97
C THR A 108 5.02 -5.82 -11.59
N ILE A 109 4.48 -5.33 -12.71
CA ILE A 109 4.93 -4.07 -13.35
C ILE A 109 4.78 -2.90 -12.38
N GLY A 110 3.62 -2.78 -11.72
CA GLY A 110 3.39 -1.73 -10.73
C GLY A 110 4.39 -1.78 -9.57
N LEU A 111 4.71 -2.97 -9.07
CA LEU A 111 5.71 -3.14 -8.00
C LEU A 111 7.14 -2.84 -8.47
N ALA A 112 7.52 -3.26 -9.68
CA ALA A 112 8.81 -2.93 -10.26
C ALA A 112 9.00 -1.41 -10.41
N ILE A 113 7.95 -0.71 -10.89
CA ILE A 113 7.94 0.74 -10.97
C ILE A 113 8.05 1.39 -9.58
N ASN A 114 7.31 0.88 -8.59
CA ASN A 114 7.37 1.39 -7.21
C ASN A 114 8.74 1.19 -6.56
N GLY A 115 9.46 0.12 -6.91
CA GLY A 115 10.83 -0.12 -6.42
C GLY A 115 11.87 0.78 -7.07
N THR A 116 11.60 1.29 -8.27
CA THR A 116 12.57 2.07 -9.07
C THR A 116 12.31 3.57 -8.99
N LEU A 117 11.04 4.00 -8.96
CA LEU A 117 10.64 5.40 -9.01
C LEU A 117 10.08 5.88 -7.67
N PRO A 118 10.45 7.10 -7.22
CA PRO A 118 9.91 7.68 -6.00
C PRO A 118 8.43 8.05 -6.14
N GLY A 119 7.71 8.08 -5.01
CA GLY A 119 6.33 8.61 -4.95
C GLY A 119 5.23 7.61 -5.29
N ARG A 120 5.49 6.29 -5.23
CA ARG A 120 4.51 5.21 -5.45
C ARG A 120 3.77 5.29 -6.81
N ILE A 121 4.46 5.80 -7.84
CA ILE A 121 3.92 5.99 -9.21
C ILE A 121 3.42 4.66 -9.82
N GLY A 122 3.99 3.53 -9.40
CA GLY A 122 3.63 2.22 -9.87
C GLY A 122 2.18 1.81 -9.57
N GLU A 123 1.56 2.37 -8.53
CA GLU A 123 0.12 2.17 -8.28
C GLU A 123 -0.74 2.86 -9.36
N LEU A 124 -0.38 4.08 -9.75
CA LEU A 124 -1.03 4.80 -10.83
C LEU A 124 -0.80 4.11 -12.17
N ALA A 125 0.42 3.59 -12.41
CA ALA A 125 0.73 2.81 -13.60
C ALA A 125 -0.15 1.56 -13.68
N ARG A 126 -0.33 0.83 -12.58
CA ARG A 126 -1.21 -0.34 -12.52
C ARG A 126 -2.67 0.01 -12.85
N ILE A 127 -3.19 1.13 -12.33
CA ILE A 127 -4.54 1.62 -12.66
C ILE A 127 -4.65 1.94 -14.15
N GLY A 128 -3.74 2.75 -14.68
CA GLY A 128 -3.76 3.17 -16.09
C GLY A 128 -3.63 1.99 -17.06
N LEU A 129 -2.75 1.03 -16.75
CA LEU A 129 -2.58 -0.18 -17.54
C LEU A 129 -3.82 -1.09 -17.47
N ALA A 130 -4.47 -1.21 -16.30
CA ALA A 130 -5.69 -2.01 -16.16
C ALA A 130 -6.86 -1.39 -16.92
N VAL A 131 -7.06 -0.07 -16.81
CA VAL A 131 -8.08 0.67 -17.57
C VAL A 131 -7.89 0.45 -19.07
N LYS A 132 -6.66 0.58 -19.57
CA LYS A 132 -6.35 0.38 -20.99
C LYS A 132 -6.54 -1.07 -21.43
N LYS A 133 -6.10 -2.04 -20.63
CA LYS A 133 -6.09 -3.46 -20.99
C LYS A 133 -7.45 -4.13 -20.87
N PHE A 134 -8.20 -3.81 -19.81
CA PHE A 134 -9.48 -4.44 -19.50
C PHE A 134 -10.69 -3.59 -19.87
N ARG A 135 -10.47 -2.36 -20.38
CA ARG A 135 -11.53 -1.39 -20.71
C ARG A 135 -12.47 -1.11 -19.52
N THR A 136 -11.90 -1.11 -18.32
CA THR A 136 -12.60 -0.81 -17.07
C THR A 136 -12.70 0.70 -16.86
N SER A 137 -13.65 1.17 -16.04
CA SER A 137 -13.67 2.59 -15.66
C SER A 137 -12.50 2.94 -14.73
N VAL A 138 -11.99 4.17 -14.86
CA VAL A 138 -10.91 4.69 -14.00
C VAL A 138 -11.35 4.69 -12.53
N THR A 139 -12.57 5.14 -12.26
CA THR A 139 -13.14 5.18 -10.92
C THR A 139 -13.21 3.78 -10.30
N PHE A 140 -13.79 2.81 -11.02
CA PHE A 140 -13.89 1.43 -10.53
C PHE A 140 -12.51 0.85 -10.21
N THR A 141 -11.58 0.95 -11.15
CA THR A 141 -10.22 0.40 -11.01
C THR A 141 -9.46 1.06 -9.86
N THR A 142 -9.63 2.36 -9.66
CA THR A 142 -9.02 3.08 -8.54
C THR A 142 -9.60 2.60 -7.21
N THR A 143 -10.93 2.42 -7.15
CA THR A 143 -11.61 1.88 -5.97
C THR A 143 -11.11 0.49 -5.61
N THR A 144 -10.89 -0.42 -6.59
CA THR A 144 -10.36 -1.76 -6.28
C THR A 144 -8.96 -1.70 -5.67
N VAL A 145 -8.09 -0.79 -6.15
CA VAL A 145 -6.75 -0.59 -5.58
C VAL A 145 -6.83 0.00 -4.17
N VAL A 146 -7.70 0.99 -3.94
CA VAL A 146 -7.90 1.60 -2.60
C VAL A 146 -8.42 0.55 -1.61
N ILE A 147 -9.44 -0.23 -2.00
CA ILE A 147 -9.98 -1.32 -1.19
C ILE A 147 -8.88 -2.33 -0.85
N GLU A 148 -8.05 -2.71 -1.83
CA GLU A 148 -6.90 -3.59 -1.60
C GLU A 148 -5.95 -3.02 -0.53
N ARG A 149 -5.63 -1.71 -0.58
CA ARG A 149 -4.76 -1.05 0.41
C ARG A 149 -5.40 -0.95 1.79
N LEU A 150 -6.71 -0.72 1.86
CA LEU A 150 -7.44 -0.70 3.12
C LEU A 150 -7.41 -2.07 3.79
N PHE A 151 -7.68 -3.15 3.04
CA PHE A 151 -7.57 -4.51 3.56
C PHE A 151 -6.16 -4.84 4.01
N ASP A 152 -5.14 -4.50 3.22
CA ASP A 152 -3.73 -4.71 3.60
C ASP A 152 -3.40 -3.95 4.89
N GLY A 153 -3.86 -2.70 5.03
CA GLY A 153 -3.66 -1.88 6.22
C GLY A 153 -4.36 -2.43 7.46
N ILE A 154 -5.63 -2.87 7.33
CA ILE A 154 -6.40 -3.49 8.41
C ILE A 154 -5.73 -4.77 8.89
N ILE A 155 -5.35 -5.66 7.98
CA ILE A 155 -4.67 -6.92 8.32
C ILE A 155 -3.33 -6.61 9.00
N LEU A 156 -2.53 -5.69 8.46
CA LEU A 156 -1.25 -5.31 9.03
C LEU A 156 -1.39 -4.75 10.45
N LEU A 157 -2.34 -3.83 10.66
CA LEU A 157 -2.61 -3.24 11.97
C LEU A 157 -3.16 -4.27 12.96
N SER A 158 -3.98 -5.21 12.49
CA SER A 158 -4.53 -6.28 13.32
C SER A 158 -3.43 -7.23 13.78
N LEU A 159 -2.57 -7.66 12.85
CA LEU A 159 -1.43 -8.53 13.15
C LEU A 159 -0.41 -7.82 14.05
N LEU A 160 -0.13 -6.53 13.81
CA LEU A 160 0.72 -5.73 14.68
C LEU A 160 0.14 -5.64 16.09
N GLY A 161 -1.11 -5.19 16.22
CA GLY A 161 -1.78 -5.07 17.52
C GLY A 161 -1.85 -6.40 18.26
N LEU A 162 -2.18 -7.48 17.57
CA LEU A 162 -2.19 -8.83 18.15
C LEU A 162 -0.80 -9.29 18.57
N SER A 163 0.22 -9.06 17.74
CA SER A 163 1.61 -9.40 18.06
C SER A 163 2.09 -8.63 19.30
N LEU A 164 1.77 -7.34 19.40
CA LEU A 164 2.10 -6.51 20.57
C LEU A 164 1.36 -6.94 21.83
N PHE A 165 0.12 -7.41 21.68
CA PHE A 165 -0.69 -7.90 22.80
C PHE A 165 -0.20 -9.26 23.32
N LEU A 166 0.22 -10.15 22.43
CA LEU A 166 0.71 -11.50 22.76
C LEU A 166 2.18 -11.55 23.17
N LEU A 167 2.90 -10.43 23.04
CA LEU A 167 4.31 -10.34 23.40
C LEU A 167 4.49 -10.67 24.89
N PRO A 168 5.36 -11.64 25.24
CA PRO A 168 5.63 -11.95 26.63
C PRO A 168 6.27 -10.74 27.35
N PRO A 169 6.13 -10.64 28.68
CA PRO A 169 6.76 -9.58 29.46
C PRO A 169 8.26 -9.53 29.18
N ILE A 170 8.75 -8.37 28.71
CA ILE A 170 10.16 -8.15 28.45
C ILE A 170 10.79 -7.68 29.77
N GLU A 171 11.65 -8.50 30.34
CA GLU A 171 12.46 -8.10 31.51
C GLU A 171 13.70 -7.34 31.03
N VAL A 172 13.76 -6.05 31.33
CA VAL A 172 14.93 -5.22 31.05
C VAL A 172 15.85 -5.24 32.27
N ASP A 173 16.91 -6.03 32.18
CA ASP A 173 17.92 -6.26 33.24
C ASP A 173 18.73 -4.99 33.61
N ARG A 174 18.76 -3.97 32.72
CA ARG A 174 19.44 -2.69 32.99
C ARG A 174 18.49 -1.52 32.80
N SER A 175 18.12 -0.85 33.89
CA SER A 175 17.38 0.41 33.82
C SER A 175 18.25 1.48 33.16
N VAL A 176 17.90 1.83 31.92
CA VAL A 176 18.58 2.90 31.20
C VAL A 176 17.92 4.21 31.62
N GLN A 177 18.70 5.14 32.17
CA GLN A 177 18.22 6.50 32.41
C GLN A 177 18.22 7.25 31.07
N LEU A 178 17.03 7.59 30.57
CA LEU A 178 16.86 8.40 29.37
C LEU A 178 16.14 9.68 29.75
N LEU A 179 16.76 10.83 29.48
CA LEU A 179 16.15 12.15 29.69
C LEU A 179 15.69 12.42 31.15
N GLY A 180 16.29 11.76 32.13
CA GLY A 180 15.91 11.87 33.56
C GLY A 180 14.80 10.92 34.02
N TYR A 181 14.27 10.07 33.13
CA TYR A 181 13.32 9.02 33.47
C TYR A 181 14.02 7.66 33.56
N THR A 182 13.74 6.90 34.62
CA THR A 182 14.14 5.51 34.72
C THR A 182 13.21 4.68 33.85
N VAL A 183 13.71 4.24 32.69
CA VAL A 183 12.95 3.35 31.82
C VAL A 183 12.95 1.97 32.46
N ASN A 184 11.85 1.63 33.13
CA ASN A 184 11.61 0.30 33.68
C ASN A 184 10.82 -0.57 32.69
N SER A 185 10.85 -1.89 32.90
CA SER A 185 10.10 -2.87 32.10
C SER A 185 8.59 -2.57 32.08
N GLU A 186 8.06 -1.96 33.14
CA GLU A 186 6.65 -1.62 33.29
C GLU A 186 6.20 -0.50 32.35
N ILE A 187 6.97 0.59 32.24
CA ILE A 187 6.68 1.70 31.32
C ILE A 187 6.71 1.18 29.87
N ILE A 188 7.70 0.37 29.51
CA ILE A 188 7.79 -0.25 28.18
C ILE A 188 6.57 -1.14 27.93
N MET A 189 6.21 -2.00 28.88
CA MET A 189 5.08 -2.90 28.73
C MET A 189 3.74 -2.17 28.61
N ASN A 190 3.54 -1.12 29.42
CA ASN A 190 2.34 -0.29 29.36
C ASN A 190 2.26 0.49 28.05
N PHE A 191 3.39 1.00 27.56
CA PHE A 191 3.46 1.63 26.24
C PHE A 191 3.11 0.64 25.12
N MET A 192 3.69 -0.57 25.14
CA MET A 192 3.43 -1.61 24.14
C MET A 192 1.97 -2.07 24.15
N ARG A 193 1.38 -2.28 25.34
CA ARG A 193 -0.05 -2.60 25.50
C ARG A 193 -0.93 -1.44 25.02
N GLY A 194 -0.60 -0.20 25.38
CA GLY A 194 -1.32 0.99 24.91
C GLY A 194 -1.31 1.08 23.38
N LEU A 195 -0.15 0.86 22.75
CA LEU A 195 -0.03 0.81 21.30
C LEU A 195 -0.85 -0.34 20.68
N ALA A 196 -0.83 -1.52 21.30
CA ALA A 196 -1.66 -2.65 20.89
C ALA A 196 -3.17 -2.30 20.93
N PHE A 197 -3.64 -1.68 22.01
CA PHE A 197 -5.02 -1.23 22.15
C PHE A 197 -5.39 -0.18 21.10
N ILE A 198 -4.51 0.77 20.79
CA ILE A 198 -4.73 1.76 19.74
C ILE A 198 -4.85 1.09 18.37
N CYS A 199 -3.93 0.18 18.03
CA CYS A 199 -3.99 -0.56 16.77
C CYS A 199 -5.29 -1.37 16.62
N LEU A 200 -5.68 -2.11 17.67
CA LEU A 200 -6.89 -2.94 17.66
C LEU A 200 -8.17 -2.10 17.64
N SER A 201 -8.23 -1.01 18.42
CA SER A 201 -9.39 -0.11 18.41
C SER A 201 -9.57 0.58 17.06
N LEU A 202 -8.48 1.02 16.41
CA LEU A 202 -8.54 1.60 15.07
C LEU A 202 -9.08 0.59 14.04
N VAL A 203 -8.66 -0.67 14.13
CA VAL A 203 -9.21 -1.76 13.30
C VAL A 203 -10.72 -1.92 13.53
N ILE A 204 -11.16 -1.97 14.78
CA ILE A 204 -12.59 -2.10 15.14
C ILE A 204 -13.39 -0.91 14.57
N VAL A 205 -12.86 0.31 14.69
CA VAL A 205 -13.51 1.52 14.13
C VAL A 205 -13.59 1.45 12.61
N VAL A 206 -12.50 1.08 11.93
CA VAL A 206 -12.48 0.98 10.46
C VAL A 206 -13.46 -0.10 9.97
N ILE A 207 -13.49 -1.27 10.60
CA ILE A 207 -14.46 -2.34 10.29
C ILE A 207 -15.88 -1.87 10.59
N GLY A 208 -16.09 -1.22 11.73
CA GLY A 208 -17.37 -0.66 12.14
C GLY A 208 -17.91 0.36 11.12
N LEU A 209 -17.07 1.25 10.60
CA LEU A 209 -17.42 2.21 9.54
C LEU A 209 -17.66 1.53 8.18
N ALA A 210 -16.97 0.43 7.89
CA ALA A 210 -17.14 -0.33 6.65
C ALA A 210 -18.46 -1.10 6.60
N ILE A 211 -19.03 -1.48 7.75
CA ILE A 211 -20.32 -2.17 7.83
C ILE A 211 -21.45 -1.13 7.64
N PRO A 212 -22.28 -1.22 6.57
CA PRO A 212 -23.32 -0.22 6.29
C PRO A 212 -24.42 -0.12 7.37
N TYR A 213 -24.48 -1.08 8.29
CA TYR A 213 -25.40 -1.12 9.43
C TYR A 213 -25.15 0.01 10.45
N THR A 214 -23.89 0.37 10.73
CA THR A 214 -23.54 1.46 11.67
C THR A 214 -24.02 2.82 11.18
N ARG A 215 -24.00 3.04 9.86
CA ARG A 215 -24.51 4.27 9.23
C ARG A 215 -25.98 4.50 9.57
N LYS A 216 -26.79 3.41 9.59
CA LYS A 216 -28.22 3.47 9.88
C LYS A 216 -28.50 3.77 11.37
N THR A 217 -27.72 3.21 12.29
CA THR A 217 -27.81 3.48 13.73
C THR A 217 -27.33 4.90 14.09
N ILE A 218 -26.27 5.40 13.43
CA ILE A 218 -25.79 6.78 13.59
C ILE A 218 -26.86 7.78 13.17
N HIS A 219 -27.53 7.56 12.03
CA HIS A 219 -28.65 8.42 11.62
C HIS A 219 -29.83 8.36 12.59
N GLN A 220 -30.15 7.20 13.17
CA GLN A 220 -31.22 7.05 14.17
C GLN A 220 -30.90 7.68 15.53
N LEU A 221 -29.61 7.74 15.90
CA LEU A 221 -29.14 8.43 17.11
C LEU A 221 -29.09 9.95 16.89
N LEU A 222 -28.61 10.41 15.74
CA LEU A 222 -28.60 11.83 15.36
C LEU A 222 -30.02 12.40 15.24
N SER A 223 -30.99 11.61 14.75
CA SER A 223 -32.40 12.04 14.68
C SER A 223 -33.09 12.15 16.04
N LYS A 224 -32.46 11.68 17.13
CA LYS A 224 -32.97 11.83 18.51
C LYS A 224 -32.40 13.03 19.25
N ILE A 225 -31.46 13.77 18.64
CA ILE A 225 -30.87 14.96 19.26
C ILE A 225 -31.67 16.19 18.79
N PRO A 226 -32.42 16.87 19.67
CA PRO A 226 -33.39 17.91 19.31
C PRO A 226 -32.75 19.29 19.00
N PHE A 227 -31.54 19.34 18.42
CA PHE A 227 -30.79 20.61 18.32
C PHE A 227 -30.71 21.22 16.91
N ILE A 228 -31.32 20.62 15.89
CA ILE A 228 -31.46 21.24 14.56
C ILE A 228 -32.85 20.89 14.01
N GLY A 229 -33.85 21.61 14.50
CA GLY A 229 -35.20 21.71 13.93
C GLY A 229 -35.51 23.18 13.73
#